data_AF-A0A067P0T9-F1
#
_entry.id   AF-A0A067P0T9-F1
#
_cell.length_a   1.000
_cell.length_b   1.000
_cell.length_c   1.000
_cell.angle_alpha   90.00
_cell.angle_beta   90.00
_cell.angle_gamma   90.00
#
_symmetry.space_group_name_H-M   'P 1'
#
loop_
_entity.id
_entity.type
_entity.pdbx_description
1 polymer ?
#
loop_
_entity_poly.entity_id
_entity_poly.type
_entity_poly.pdbx_seq_one_letter_code
_entity_poly.pdbx_strand_id
1 'polypeptide(L)'
;NILISNEGKACITDPCINMLPLPPFWTIENAVYSRWLAPEILMSGTGADELPLASPEGDIYSFSMTAVEMYTGDRPFSHIKSKLAVLLKATQGNRPLRPTADNAPQLTDGMWAVLQRCWAHDPASR
;
A
#
# COMPACT_ATOMS: atom_id res chain seq x y z
N ASN A 1 5.22 4.76 9.26
CA ASN A 1 6.56 5.32 8.98
C ASN A 1 6.52 6.80 8.58
N ILE A 2 5.51 7.55 9.05
CA ILE A 2 5.41 9.01 8.89
C ILE A 2 5.22 9.56 10.31
N LEU A 3 6.17 10.35 10.78
CA LEU A 3 6.16 11.02 12.08
C LEU A 3 5.81 12.50 11.91
N ILE A 4 5.36 13.14 12.99
CA ILE A 4 5.08 14.57 13.03
C ILE A 4 6.12 15.24 13.92
N SER A 5 6.85 16.22 13.39
CA SER A 5 7.81 17.01 14.16
C SER A 5 7.11 17.94 15.17
N ASN A 6 7.86 18.50 16.11
CA ASN A 6 7.39 19.55 17.03
C ASN A 6 6.90 20.82 16.31
N GLU A 7 7.34 21.04 15.07
CA GLU A 7 6.88 22.12 14.19
C GLU A 7 5.60 21.75 13.40
N GLY A 8 5.04 20.55 13.62
CA GLY A 8 3.85 20.08 12.91
C GLY A 8 4.12 19.59 11.48
N LYS A 9 5.39 19.30 11.12
CA LYS A 9 5.75 18.83 9.78
C LYS A 9 5.77 17.31 9.71
N ALA A 10 5.27 16.75 8.62
CA ALA A 10 5.37 15.33 8.34
C ALA A 10 6.82 14.95 7.94
N CYS A 11 7.34 13.88 8.55
CA CYS A 11 8.69 13.38 8.33
C CYS A 11 8.67 11.87 8.10
N ILE A 12 9.37 11.39 7.07
CA ILE A 12 9.49 9.95 6.78
C ILE A 12 10.56 9.32 7.68
N THR A 13 10.31 8.12 8.18
CA THR A 13 11.25 7.31 8.99
C THR A 13 11.32 5.87 8.47
N ASP A 14 12.24 5.08 9.01
CA ASP A 14 12.39 3.63 8.76
C ASP A 14 12.68 3.23 7.29
N PRO A 15 13.63 3.87 6.58
CA PRO A 15 13.93 3.55 5.18
C PRO A 15 14.58 2.17 4.99
N CYS A 16 15.07 1.52 6.06
CA CYS A 16 15.95 0.35 5.96
C CYS A 16 15.24 -1.02 5.96
N ILE A 17 13.93 -1.11 6.19
CA ILE A 17 13.25 -2.42 6.33
C ILE A 17 13.15 -3.17 4.98
N ASN A 18 13.06 -2.45 3.86
CA ASN A 18 12.98 -3.04 2.52
C ASN A 18 14.35 -3.26 1.84
N MET A 19 15.46 -2.82 2.46
CA MET A 19 16.82 -3.01 1.93
C MET A 19 17.51 -4.30 2.44
N LEU A 20 16.89 -5.00 3.39
CA LEU A 20 17.42 -6.27 3.84
C LEU A 20 17.04 -7.35 2.81
N PRO A 21 17.97 -8.22 2.37
CA PRO A 21 17.66 -9.34 1.47
C PRO A 21 16.90 -10.42 2.25
N LEU A 22 15.69 -10.09 2.69
CA LEU A 22 14.80 -11.01 3.36
C LEU A 22 14.01 -11.76 2.30
N PRO A 23 13.93 -13.10 2.40
CA PRO A 23 13.12 -13.89 1.46
C PRO A 23 11.68 -13.39 1.44
N PRO A 24 10.99 -13.38 0.29
CA PRO A 24 9.59 -12.93 0.16
C PRO A 24 8.66 -13.54 1.22
N PHE A 25 8.92 -14.79 1.60
CA PHE A 25 8.27 -15.53 2.67
C PHE A 25 8.32 -14.83 4.04
N TRP A 26 9.44 -14.22 4.44
CA TRP A 26 9.57 -13.50 5.72
C TRP A 26 8.74 -12.22 5.77
N THR A 27 8.58 -11.54 4.62
CA THR A 27 7.69 -10.37 4.45
C THR A 27 6.21 -10.77 4.57
N ILE A 28 5.85 -11.95 4.09
CA ILE A 28 4.46 -12.46 4.10
C ILE A 28 4.09 -13.03 5.48
N GLU A 29 4.97 -13.79 6.13
CA GLU A 29 4.73 -14.37 7.46
C GLU A 29 4.68 -13.32 8.58
N ASN A 30 5.52 -12.26 8.51
CA ASN A 30 5.50 -11.20 9.52
C ASN A 30 4.37 -10.18 9.33
N ALA A 31 3.71 -10.15 8.18
CA ALA A 31 2.35 -9.64 7.93
C ALA A 31 1.94 -8.27 8.54
N VAL A 32 2.86 -7.44 9.05
CA VAL A 32 2.49 -6.17 9.70
C VAL A 32 1.94 -5.19 8.65
N TYR A 33 2.49 -5.23 7.43
CA TYR A 33 2.20 -4.26 6.36
C TYR A 33 1.48 -4.86 5.14
N SER A 34 0.92 -6.08 5.26
CA SER A 34 0.27 -6.81 4.15
C SER A 34 -0.82 -6.04 3.38
N ARG A 35 -1.44 -5.03 3.99
CA ARG A 35 -2.50 -4.22 3.36
C ARG A 35 -1.97 -3.05 2.54
N TRP A 36 -0.70 -2.69 2.76
CA TRP A 36 0.02 -1.64 2.05
C TRP A 36 0.94 -2.24 0.99
N LEU A 37 1.25 -3.54 1.05
CA LEU A 37 2.10 -4.23 0.10
C LEU A 37 1.51 -4.24 -1.32
N ALA A 38 2.32 -3.85 -2.29
CA ALA A 38 1.93 -3.87 -3.69
C ALA A 38 1.77 -5.31 -4.23
N PRO A 39 0.78 -5.58 -5.09
CA PRO A 39 0.43 -6.94 -5.49
C PRO A 39 1.51 -7.64 -6.33
N GLU A 40 2.30 -6.90 -7.09
CA GLU A 40 3.35 -7.44 -7.96
C GLU A 40 4.47 -8.16 -7.19
N ILE A 41 4.66 -7.83 -5.90
CA ILE A 41 5.65 -8.46 -5.01
C ILE A 41 5.38 -9.97 -4.83
N LEU A 42 4.15 -10.42 -5.09
CA LEU A 42 3.78 -11.84 -5.03
C LEU A 42 3.66 -12.49 -6.40
N MET A 43 3.61 -11.68 -7.45
CA MET A 43 3.55 -12.12 -8.83
C MET A 43 4.95 -12.33 -9.40
N SER A 44 5.98 -11.74 -8.80
CA SER A 44 7.39 -12.03 -9.07
C SER A 44 7.70 -13.49 -8.69
N GLY A 45 7.60 -14.38 -9.68
CA GLY A 45 7.98 -15.78 -9.57
C GLY A 45 9.50 -15.99 -9.58
N THR A 46 9.91 -17.20 -9.19
CA THR A 46 11.28 -17.71 -8.94
C THR A 46 12.19 -17.80 -10.20
N GLY A 47 12.25 -16.76 -11.01
CA GLY A 47 13.07 -16.69 -12.24
C GLY A 47 13.92 -15.43 -12.27
N ALA A 48 14.95 -15.41 -13.12
CA ALA A 48 15.99 -14.37 -13.21
C ALA A 48 15.50 -12.93 -13.50
N ASP A 49 14.21 -12.73 -13.76
CA ASP A 49 13.54 -11.43 -13.90
C ASP A 49 12.82 -11.05 -12.58
N GLU A 50 13.55 -11.12 -11.46
CA GLU A 50 13.03 -10.71 -10.16
C GLU A 50 12.78 -9.20 -10.15
N LEU A 51 11.50 -8.79 -10.11
CA LEU A 51 11.19 -7.43 -9.68
C LEU A 51 11.68 -7.27 -8.24
N PRO A 52 12.49 -6.24 -7.93
CA PRO A 52 12.98 -6.06 -6.58
C PRO A 52 11.79 -5.89 -5.62
N LEU A 53 11.89 -6.54 -4.44
CA LEU A 53 10.95 -6.39 -3.33
C LEU A 53 10.66 -4.92 -2.96
N ALA A 54 11.59 -4.03 -3.32
CA ALA A 54 11.48 -2.59 -3.22
C ALA A 54 11.55 -1.96 -4.61
N SER A 55 10.48 -1.29 -5.03
CA SER A 55 10.44 -0.50 -6.26
C SER A 55 9.72 0.83 -6.02
N PRO A 56 10.06 1.90 -6.78
CA PRO A 56 9.31 3.15 -6.71
C PRO A 56 7.80 2.96 -6.92
N GLU A 57 7.42 2.07 -7.83
CA GLU A 57 6.01 1.78 -8.16
C GLU A 57 5.29 1.07 -6.99
N GLY A 58 6.02 0.28 -6.21
CA GLY A 58 5.54 -0.34 -4.97
C GLY A 58 5.35 0.68 -3.85
N ASP A 59 6.24 1.68 -3.75
CA ASP A 59 6.11 2.79 -2.81
C ASP A 59 4.93 3.70 -3.16
N ILE A 60 4.69 3.97 -4.45
CA ILE A 60 3.53 4.75 -4.93
C ILE A 60 2.21 4.02 -4.60
N TYR A 61 2.17 2.70 -4.74
CA TYR A 61 1.02 1.89 -4.31
C TYR A 61 0.81 2.00 -2.79
N SER A 62 1.89 1.80 -2.02
CA SER A 62 1.87 1.85 -0.55
C SER A 62 1.40 3.21 -0.04
N PHE A 63 1.85 4.30 -0.68
CA PHE A 63 1.39 5.66 -0.40
C PHE A 63 -0.12 5.79 -0.53
N SER A 64 -0.74 5.20 -1.55
CA SER A 64 -2.19 5.26 -1.74
C SER A 64 -2.95 4.54 -0.62
N MET A 65 -2.41 3.42 -0.15
CA MET A 65 -2.94 2.67 0.99
C MET A 65 -2.84 3.47 2.29
N THR A 66 -1.70 4.15 2.50
CA THR A 66 -1.50 5.07 3.63
C THR A 66 -2.43 6.27 3.56
N ALA A 67 -2.63 6.86 2.38
CA ALA A 67 -3.54 7.99 2.20
C ALA A 67 -4.98 7.59 2.53
N VAL A 68 -5.45 6.41 2.07
CA VAL A 68 -6.77 5.90 2.47
C VAL A 68 -6.88 5.78 3.97
N GLU A 69 -5.89 5.19 4.64
CA GLU A 69 -5.86 5.07 6.10
C GLU A 69 -5.94 6.43 6.80
N MET A 70 -5.20 7.42 6.33
CA MET A 70 -5.24 8.78 6.88
C MET A 70 -6.61 9.44 6.71
N TYR A 71 -7.25 9.22 5.57
CA TYR A 71 -8.55 9.82 5.26
C TYR A 71 -9.70 9.16 6.03
N THR A 72 -9.66 7.84 6.22
CA THR A 72 -10.72 7.08 6.88
C THR A 72 -10.50 6.89 8.38
N GLY A 73 -9.26 7.04 8.86
CA GLY A 73 -8.87 6.64 10.21
C GLY A 73 -8.86 5.12 10.42
N ASP A 74 -8.96 4.33 9.36
CA ASP A 74 -9.04 2.86 9.42
C ASP A 74 -8.17 2.22 8.35
N ARG A 75 -7.64 1.03 8.63
CA ARG A 75 -6.73 0.31 7.73
C ARG A 75 -7.35 0.08 6.34
N PRO A 76 -6.56 0.09 5.26
CA PRO A 76 -7.07 -0.21 3.93
C PRO A 76 -7.65 -1.63 3.89
N PHE A 77 -8.74 -1.81 3.12
CA PHE A 77 -9.55 -3.03 3.10
C PHE A 77 -10.09 -3.46 4.48
N SER A 78 -10.46 -2.52 5.35
CA SER A 78 -10.86 -2.82 6.74
C SER A 78 -12.00 -3.84 6.86
N HIS A 79 -12.91 -3.86 5.88
CA HIS A 79 -14.01 -4.84 5.74
C HIS A 79 -13.54 -6.29 5.58
N ILE A 80 -12.28 -6.53 5.20
CA ILE A 80 -11.68 -7.87 5.07
C ILE A 80 -10.85 -8.17 6.32
N LYS A 81 -11.18 -9.23 7.05
CA LYS A 81 -10.44 -9.62 8.27
C LYS A 81 -9.08 -10.25 7.95
N SER A 82 -9.05 -11.23 7.06
CA SER A 82 -7.84 -11.99 6.71
C SER A 82 -6.85 -11.16 5.89
N LYS A 83 -5.59 -11.09 6.34
CA LYS A 83 -4.49 -10.42 5.63
C LYS A 83 -4.20 -11.09 4.29
N LEU A 84 -4.18 -12.42 4.27
CA LEU A 84 -4.00 -13.20 3.05
C LEU A 84 -5.14 -12.94 2.04
N ALA A 85 -6.38 -12.81 2.52
CA ALA A 85 -7.51 -12.50 1.65
C ALA A 85 -7.40 -11.10 1.03
N VAL A 86 -6.93 -10.09 1.77
CA VAL A 86 -6.65 -8.75 1.21
C VAL A 86 -5.64 -8.85 0.08
N LEU A 87 -4.57 -9.58 0.34
CA LEU A 87 -3.47 -9.74 -0.59
C LEU A 87 -3.91 -10.41 -1.90
N LEU A 88 -4.66 -11.51 -1.80
CA LEU A 88 -5.29 -12.19 -2.94
C LEU A 88 -6.31 -11.29 -3.67
N LYS A 89 -7.02 -10.42 -2.96
CA LYS A 89 -7.95 -9.47 -3.59
C LYS A 89 -7.20 -8.37 -4.34
N ALA A 90 -6.10 -7.87 -3.79
CA ALA A 90 -5.25 -6.87 -4.41
C ALA A 90 -4.61 -7.38 -5.70
N THR A 91 -4.13 -8.63 -5.71
CA THR A 91 -3.62 -9.31 -6.91
C THR A 91 -4.70 -9.52 -7.97
N GLN A 92 -5.95 -9.68 -7.56
CA GLN A 92 -7.12 -9.70 -8.46
C GLN A 92 -7.58 -8.29 -8.92
N GLY A 93 -6.82 -7.24 -8.62
CA GLY A 93 -7.15 -5.87 -9.02
C GLY A 93 -8.16 -5.15 -8.12
N ASN A 94 -8.60 -5.75 -7.01
CA ASN A 94 -9.49 -5.08 -6.06
C ASN A 94 -8.72 -3.98 -5.31
N ARG A 95 -9.45 -2.94 -4.91
CA ARG A 95 -8.92 -1.77 -4.19
C ARG A 95 -9.80 -1.43 -2.99
N PRO A 96 -9.34 -0.59 -2.03
CA PRO A 96 -10.18 -0.15 -0.93
C PRO A 96 -11.49 0.47 -1.43
N LEU A 97 -12.58 0.20 -0.72
CA LEU A 97 -13.85 0.86 -1.00
C LEU A 97 -13.70 2.35 -0.73
N ARG A 98 -14.21 3.17 -1.63
CA ARG A 98 -14.26 4.61 -1.41
C ARG A 98 -15.13 4.89 -0.17
N PRO A 99 -14.64 5.63 0.83
CA PRO A 99 -15.47 6.00 1.98
C PRO A 99 -16.60 6.93 1.55
N THR A 100 -17.68 6.92 2.33
CA THR A 100 -18.77 7.89 2.16
C THR A 100 -18.30 9.29 2.54
N ALA A 101 -19.02 10.31 2.05
CA ALA A 101 -18.73 11.70 2.39
C ALA A 101 -18.83 11.96 3.91
N ASP A 102 -19.69 11.23 4.63
CA ASP A 102 -19.81 11.35 6.08
C ASP A 102 -18.58 10.80 6.81
N ASN A 103 -17.94 9.77 6.26
CA ASN A 103 -16.79 9.10 6.88
C ASN A 103 -15.45 9.79 6.56
N ALA A 104 -15.33 10.42 5.39
CA ALA A 104 -14.13 11.12 4.95
C ALA A 104 -14.47 12.35 4.09
N PRO A 105 -15.11 13.39 4.66
CA PRO A 105 -15.56 14.56 3.92
C PRO A 105 -14.43 15.33 3.21
N GLN A 106 -13.21 15.23 3.73
CA GLN A 106 -12.00 15.83 3.18
C GLN A 106 -11.44 15.09 1.94
N LEU A 107 -11.92 13.87 1.65
CA LEU A 107 -11.49 13.08 0.50
C LEU A 107 -12.30 13.45 -0.75
N THR A 108 -11.84 14.50 -1.43
CA THR A 108 -12.45 14.99 -2.67
C THR A 108 -12.39 13.97 -3.81
N ASP A 109 -13.26 14.13 -4.82
CA ASP A 109 -13.23 13.33 -6.05
C ASP A 109 -11.86 13.43 -6.75
N GLY A 110 -11.28 14.62 -6.80
CA GLY A 110 -9.97 14.86 -7.40
C GLY A 110 -8.86 14.10 -6.69
N MET A 111 -8.85 14.12 -5.35
CA MET A 111 -7.86 13.35 -4.58
C MET A 111 -8.08 11.85 -4.74
N TRP A 112 -9.34 11.38 -4.70
CA TRP A 112 -9.63 9.97 -4.96
C TRP A 112 -9.11 9.51 -6.33
N ALA A 113 -9.28 10.32 -7.37
CA ALA A 113 -8.75 10.04 -8.70
C ALA A 113 -7.21 9.98 -8.73
N VAL A 114 -6.52 10.77 -7.90
CA VAL A 114 -5.06 10.67 -7.72
C VAL A 114 -4.69 9.32 -7.11
N LEU A 115 -5.32 8.95 -5.99
CA LEU A 115 -5.09 7.65 -5.33
C LEU A 115 -5.37 6.49 -6.29
N GLN A 116 -6.39 6.62 -7.16
CA GLN A 116 -6.72 5.63 -8.16
C GLN A 116 -5.62 5.38 -9.19
N ARG A 117 -4.88 6.42 -9.58
CA ARG A 117 -3.72 6.29 -10.47
C ARG A 117 -2.55 5.64 -9.73
N CYS A 118 -2.26 6.12 -8.53
CA CYS A 118 -1.14 5.64 -7.73
C CYS A 118 -1.24 4.15 -7.34
N TRP A 119 -2.44 3.56 -7.30
CA TRP A 119 -2.61 2.10 -7.13
C TRP A 119 -3.05 1.36 -8.39
N ALA A 120 -2.79 1.88 -9.59
CA ALA A 120 -3.12 1.18 -10.84
C ALA A 120 -2.59 -0.27 -10.82
N HIS A 121 -3.25 -1.19 -11.53
CA HIS A 121 -2.87 -2.60 -11.44
C HIS A 121 -1.46 -2.84 -11.99
N ASP A 122 -1.21 -2.34 -13.21
CA ASP A 122 0.11 -2.35 -13.84
C ASP A 122 1.05 -1.35 -13.14
N PRO A 123 2.18 -1.79 -12.55
CA PRO A 123 3.16 -0.90 -11.91
C PRO A 123 3.66 0.22 -12.82
N ALA A 124 3.86 -0.05 -14.12
CA ALA A 124 4.36 0.93 -15.08
C ALA A 124 3.39 2.09 -15.37
N SER A 125 2.14 1.96 -14.93
CA SER A 125 1.07 2.95 -15.13
C SER A 125 0.76 3.80 -13.89
N ARG A 126 1.52 3.62 -12.80
CA ARG A 126 1.34 4.31 -11.52
C ARG A 126 2.08 5.64 -11.45
#